data_AF-A0A9E7F5Q1-F1
#
_entry.id   AF-A0A9E7F5Q1-F1
#
_cell.length_a   1.000
_cell.length_b   1.000
_cell.length_c   1.000
_cell.angle_alpha   90.00
_cell.angle_beta   90.00
_cell.angle_gamma   90.00
#
_symmetry.space_group_name_H-M   'P 1'
#
loop_
_entity.id
_entity.type
_entity.pdbx_description
1 polymer ?
#
loop_
_entity_poly.entity_id
_entity_poly.type
_entity_poly.pdbx_seq_one_letter_code
_entity_poly.pdbx_strand_id
1 'polypeptide(L)'
;MAATPRSMPAAFIFLLCITTEAVGFDVPSLTFSEGFSHLFGNDNLIRSADGRSVRLSLNRYSGSGFISSDLYDHGFFSASIKLPSDYTAGVVVAFYVSHRR
;
A
#
# COMPACT_ATOMS: atom_id res chain seq x y z
N MET A 1 63.57 -41.32 12.63
CA MET A 1 63.37 -40.09 13.42
C MET A 1 63.23 -38.94 12.44
N ALA A 2 62.09 -38.29 12.22
CA ALA A 2 60.72 -38.50 12.64
C ALA A 2 59.83 -37.95 11.51
N ALA A 3 58.75 -38.66 11.15
CA ALA A 3 57.70 -38.13 10.29
C ALA A 3 56.84 -37.16 11.10
N THR A 4 56.56 -35.98 10.57
CA THR A 4 55.57 -35.03 11.13
C THR A 4 54.38 -34.92 10.17
N PRO A 5 53.16 -35.30 10.61
CA PRO A 5 51.93 -35.03 9.88
C PRO A 5 51.21 -33.82 10.48
N ARG A 6 50.55 -33.00 9.65
CA ARG A 6 49.42 -32.08 9.93
C ARG A 6 49.51 -30.90 8.96
N SER A 7 48.44 -30.32 8.43
CA SER A 7 47.00 -30.53 8.58
C SER A 7 46.34 -29.76 7.45
N MET A 8 45.20 -30.27 7.01
CA MET A 8 44.33 -29.82 5.92
C MET A 8 44.17 -28.28 5.83
N PRO A 9 44.03 -27.69 4.63
CA PRO A 9 43.61 -26.30 4.52
C PRO A 9 42.21 -26.19 5.12
N ALA A 10 42.10 -25.45 6.21
CA ALA A 10 40.82 -25.09 6.80
C ALA A 10 39.96 -24.46 5.69
N ALA A 11 38.89 -25.15 5.32
CA ALA A 11 37.91 -24.66 4.36
C ALA A 11 37.42 -23.29 4.86
N PHE A 12 37.88 -22.22 4.20
CA PHE A 12 37.34 -20.89 4.36
C PHE A 12 35.94 -20.91 3.77
N ILE A 13 34.95 -21.34 4.56
CA ILE A 13 33.54 -21.22 4.21
C ILE A 13 33.25 -19.72 4.21
N PHE A 14 33.35 -19.11 3.03
CA PHE A 14 32.86 -17.77 2.78
C PHE A 14 31.32 -17.87 2.79
N LEU A 15 30.72 -17.71 3.98
CA LEU A 15 29.27 -17.60 4.10
C LEU A 15 28.85 -16.29 3.44
N LEU A 16 28.44 -16.38 2.16
CA LEU A 16 27.78 -15.30 1.45
C LEU A 16 26.39 -15.10 2.08
N CYS A 17 26.31 -14.28 3.11
CA CYS A 17 25.04 -13.83 3.66
C CYS A 17 24.44 -12.86 2.63
N ILE A 18 23.48 -13.34 1.83
CA ILE A 18 22.68 -12.44 0.99
C ILE A 18 21.73 -11.71 1.94
N THR A 19 22.09 -10.49 2.35
CA THR A 19 21.16 -9.59 3.02
C THR A 19 20.16 -9.11 1.96
N THR A 20 18.91 -9.53 2.08
CA THR A 20 17.83 -8.97 1.26
C THR A 20 17.48 -7.60 1.82
N GLU A 21 18.09 -6.56 1.26
CA GLU A 21 17.68 -5.18 1.55
C GLU A 21 16.27 -4.98 0.98
N ALA A 22 15.27 -4.82 1.84
CA ALA A 22 13.96 -4.38 1.38
C ALA A 22 14.06 -2.89 1.02
N VAL A 23 14.25 -2.58 -0.26
CA VAL A 23 14.15 -1.19 -0.74
C VAL A 23 12.69 -0.78 -0.60
N GLY A 24 12.38 -0.03 0.46
CA GLY A 24 11.10 0.63 0.60
C GLY A 24 10.99 1.75 -0.43
N PHE A 25 9.87 1.78 -1.16
CA PHE A 25 9.55 2.94 -2.00
C PHE A 25 9.14 4.09 -1.08
N ASP A 26 9.91 5.19 -1.10
CA ASP A 26 9.47 6.44 -0.50
C ASP A 26 8.39 7.05 -1.40
N VAL A 27 7.12 6.79 -1.07
CA VAL A 27 5.97 7.32 -1.80
C VAL A 27 5.45 8.54 -1.05
N PRO A 28 5.57 9.75 -1.61
CA PRO A 28 5.07 10.96 -0.96
C PRO A 28 3.58 10.85 -0.68
N SER A 29 3.17 11.11 0.56
CA SER A 29 1.75 11.20 0.90
C SER A 29 1.17 12.51 0.36
N LEU A 30 0.23 12.41 -0.56
CA LEU A 30 -0.56 13.55 -1.06
C LEU A 30 -1.73 13.84 -0.11
N THR A 31 -2.17 15.09 -0.05
CA THR A 31 -3.50 15.37 0.49
C THR A 31 -4.56 14.87 -0.49
N PHE A 32 -5.74 14.54 0.04
CA PHE A 32 -6.87 14.04 -0.74
C PHE A 32 -7.20 14.99 -1.89
N SER A 33 -7.24 16.30 -1.64
CA SER A 33 -7.61 17.30 -2.65
C SER A 33 -6.57 17.47 -3.76
N GLU A 34 -5.31 17.08 -3.53
CA GLU A 34 -4.27 17.12 -4.56
C GLU A 34 -4.40 15.94 -5.52
N GLY A 35 -4.68 14.73 -5.02
CA GLY A 35 -4.69 13.52 -5.85
C GLY A 35 -6.08 13.05 -6.30
N PHE A 36 -7.15 13.46 -5.62
CA PHE A 36 -8.48 12.88 -5.77
C PHE A 36 -9.61 13.91 -5.68
N SER A 37 -10.73 13.58 -6.30
CA SER A 37 -11.99 14.31 -6.19
C SER A 37 -13.14 13.40 -5.76
N HIS A 38 -14.15 13.97 -5.10
CA HIS A 38 -15.38 13.26 -4.78
C HIS A 38 -16.06 12.77 -6.07
N LEU A 39 -16.47 11.50 -6.10
CA LEU A 39 -17.18 10.90 -7.24
C LEU A 39 -18.68 10.82 -6.95
N PHE A 40 -19.06 10.28 -5.79
CA PHE A 40 -20.46 10.16 -5.37
C PHE A 40 -20.56 9.97 -3.84
N GLY A 41 -21.76 10.17 -3.28
CA GLY A 41 -22.08 9.84 -1.89
C GLY A 41 -22.46 11.00 -0.97
N ASN A 42 -22.53 12.25 -1.46
CA ASN A 42 -22.84 13.43 -0.65
C ASN A 42 -22.04 13.45 0.66
N ASP A 43 -22.71 13.44 1.81
CA ASP A 43 -22.11 13.56 3.15
C ASP A 43 -21.46 12.26 3.64
N ASN A 44 -21.55 11.18 2.86
CA ASN A 44 -20.91 9.91 3.19
C ASN A 44 -19.39 9.91 2.95
N LEU A 45 -18.82 10.99 2.41
CA LEU A 45 -17.37 11.17 2.26
C LEU A 45 -16.91 12.34 3.14
N ILE A 46 -16.16 12.02 4.20
CA ILE A 46 -15.65 13.02 5.14
C ILE A 46 -14.12 13.00 5.12
N ARG A 47 -13.51 14.15 4.83
CA ARG A 47 -12.06 14.33 4.87
C ARG A 47 -11.60 14.63 6.29
N SER A 48 -10.42 14.15 6.68
CA SER A 48 -9.78 14.56 7.92
C SER A 48 -9.35 16.02 7.88
N ALA A 49 -9.14 16.62 9.05
CA ALA A 49 -8.73 18.03 9.16
C ALA A 49 -7.37 18.32 8.52
N ASP A 50 -6.46 17.35 8.51
CA ASP A 50 -5.15 17.44 7.83
C ASP A 50 -5.23 17.13 6.32
N GLY A 51 -6.41 16.75 5.82
CA GLY A 51 -6.65 16.41 4.42
C GLY A 51 -5.97 15.14 3.93
N ARG A 52 -5.28 14.36 4.79
CA ARG A 52 -4.48 13.20 4.37
C ARG A 52 -5.23 11.87 4.43
N SER A 53 -6.43 11.86 4.98
CA SER A 53 -7.28 10.69 5.04
C SER A 53 -8.72 11.03 4.68
N VAL A 54 -9.44 10.01 4.24
CA VAL A 54 -10.86 10.11 3.93
C VAL A 54 -11.60 8.96 4.60
N ARG A 55 -12.74 9.27 5.20
CA ARG A 55 -13.66 8.27 5.73
C ARG A 55 -14.84 8.14 4.78
N LEU A 56 -14.98 6.95 4.21
CA LEU A 56 -16.15 6.56 3.44
C LEU A 56 -17.19 5.92 4.34
N SER A 57 -18.44 6.21 4.08
CA SER A 57 -19.60 5.63 4.75
C SER A 57 -20.57 5.03 3.73
N LEU A 58 -21.27 4.00 4.14
CA LEU A 58 -22.33 3.36 3.39
C LEU A 58 -23.55 3.29 4.29
N ASN A 59 -24.68 3.76 3.80
CA ASN A 59 -25.97 3.63 4.46
C ASN A 59 -27.01 3.08 3.47
N ARG A 60 -28.26 2.91 3.92
CA ARG A 60 -29.33 2.32 3.10
C ARG A 60 -29.68 3.12 1.83
N TYR A 61 -29.27 4.38 1.74
CA TYR A 61 -29.61 5.28 0.63
C TYR A 61 -28.48 5.37 -0.40
N SER A 62 -27.22 5.39 0.04
CA SER A 62 -26.06 5.52 -0.84
C SER A 62 -24.79 5.01 -0.19
N GLY A 63 -23.85 4.54 -1.02
CA GLY A 63 -22.44 4.44 -0.67
C GLY A 63 -21.72 5.78 -0.81
N SER A 64 -20.41 5.71 -0.95
CA SER A 64 -19.54 6.84 -1.30
C SER A 64 -18.31 6.36 -2.06
N GLY A 65 -17.73 7.26 -2.84
CA GLY A 65 -16.51 6.98 -3.58
C GLY A 65 -15.84 8.25 -4.06
N PHE A 66 -14.58 8.10 -4.44
CA PHE A 66 -13.74 9.14 -5.03
C PHE A 66 -13.03 8.59 -6.26
N ILE A 67 -12.54 9.50 -7.08
CA ILE A 67 -11.79 9.20 -8.31
C ILE A 67 -10.50 10.01 -8.30
N SER A 68 -9.46 9.53 -9.00
CA SER A 68 -8.25 10.31 -9.20
C SER A 68 -8.58 11.60 -9.97
N SER A 69 -7.89 12.68 -9.63
CA SER A 69 -8.02 13.96 -10.35
C SER A 69 -7.50 13.86 -11.79
N ASP A 70 -6.49 13.03 -12.00
CA ASP A 70 -5.84 12.80 -13.30
C ASP A 70 -6.01 11.36 -13.80
N LEU A 71 -5.79 11.20 -15.10
CA LEU A 71 -5.63 9.90 -15.76
C LEU A 71 -4.15 9.55 -15.82
N TYR A 72 -3.85 8.26 -15.66
CA TYR A 72 -2.49 7.76 -15.64
C TYR A 72 -2.31 6.63 -16.67
N ASP A 73 -1.20 6.67 -17.40
CA ASP A 73 -0.81 5.58 -18.31
C ASP A 73 -0.12 4.43 -17.57
N HIS A 74 0.67 4.75 -16.54
CA HIS A 74 1.36 3.82 -15.66
C HIS A 74 1.66 4.50 -14.32
N GLY A 75 1.87 3.71 -13.27
CA GLY A 75 2.21 4.24 -11.95
C GLY A 75 2.13 3.19 -10.87
N PHE A 76 2.69 3.51 -9.71
CA PHE A 76 2.49 2.77 -8.48
C PHE A 76 1.42 3.48 -7.64
N PHE A 77 0.29 2.80 -7.40
CA PHE A 77 -0.84 3.36 -6.64
C PHE A 77 -0.95 2.63 -5.31
N SER A 78 -0.79 3.37 -4.22
CA SER A 78 -0.85 2.83 -2.86
C SER A 78 -1.76 3.65 -1.97
N ALA A 79 -2.43 2.98 -1.05
CA ALA A 79 -3.23 3.61 -0.01
C ALA A 79 -3.16 2.78 1.27
N SER A 80 -3.16 3.47 2.41
CA SER A 80 -3.36 2.85 3.72
C SER A 80 -4.86 2.74 3.99
N ILE A 81 -5.40 1.52 4.04
CA ILE A 81 -6.84 1.28 4.16
C ILE A 81 -7.16 0.57 5.47
N LYS A 82 -8.00 1.20 6.30
CA LYS A 82 -8.61 0.56 7.47
C LYS A 82 -10.02 0.10 7.14
N LEU A 83 -10.27 -1.20 7.31
CA LEU A 83 -11.59 -1.78 7.08
C LEU A 83 -12.53 -1.57 8.28
N PRO A 84 -13.87 -1.55 8.06
CA PRO A 84 -14.84 -1.53 9.15
C PRO A 84 -14.68 -2.78 10.03
N SER A 85 -14.83 -2.62 11.34
CA SER A 85 -14.60 -3.71 12.32
C SER A 85 -15.85 -4.53 12.67
N ASP A 86 -17.03 -4.06 12.29
CA ASP A 86 -18.31 -4.68 12.65
C ASP A 86 -18.86 -5.59 11.53
N TYR A 87 -20.10 -6.03 11.66
CA TYR A 87 -20.78 -6.86 10.66
C TYR A 87 -20.86 -6.16 9.30
N THR A 88 -20.20 -6.74 8.30
CA THR A 88 -20.02 -6.17 6.95
C THR A 88 -20.50 -7.12 5.85
N ALA A 89 -21.39 -8.07 6.14
CA ALA A 89 -21.87 -9.00 5.12
C ALA A 89 -22.52 -8.24 3.94
N GLY A 90 -22.08 -8.56 2.72
CA GLY A 90 -22.53 -7.92 1.49
C GLY A 90 -21.92 -6.53 1.21
N VAL A 91 -21.06 -6.00 2.10
CA VAL A 91 -20.35 -4.73 1.88
C VAL A 91 -19.01 -5.00 1.20
N VAL A 92 -18.71 -4.21 0.17
CA VAL A 92 -17.42 -4.27 -0.54
C VAL A 92 -16.70 -2.93 -0.40
N VAL A 93 -15.44 -2.99 0.04
CA VAL A 93 -14.50 -1.87 -0.03
C VAL A 93 -13.54 -2.14 -1.18
N ALA A 94 -13.41 -1.18 -2.11
CA ALA A 94 -12.60 -1.36 -3.30
C ALA A 94 -11.64 -0.18 -3.49
N PHE A 95 -10.39 -0.51 -3.84
CA PHE A 95 -9.39 0.41 -4.37
C PHE A 95 -8.85 -0.22 -5.66
N TYR A 96 -9.14 0.42 -6.79
CA TYR A 96 -8.91 -0.17 -8.10
C TYR A 96 -8.63 0.91 -9.16
N VAL A 97 -8.02 0.50 -10.26
CA VAL A 97 -7.83 1.32 -11.46
C VAL A 97 -8.83 0.83 -12.51
N SER A 98 -9.49 1.76 -13.18
CA SER A 98 -10.38 1.42 -14.29
C SER A 98 -10.28 2.45 -15.41
N HIS A 99 -10.50 1.95 -16.62
CA HIS A 99 -10.58 2.77 -17.82
C HIS A 99 -12.04 2.78 -18.27
N ARG A 100 -12.88 3.59 -17.63
CA ARG A 100 -14.22 3.91 -18.13
C ARG A 100 -14.46 5.40 -17.93
N ARG A 101 -14.88 6.07 -19.01
CA ARG A 101 -15.47 7.41 -18.93
C ARG A 101 -16.89 7.31 -18.39
#